data_AF-A0AAN8KB57-F1
#
_entry.id   AF-A0AAN8KB57-F1
#
_cell.length_a   1.000
_cell.length_b   1.000
_cell.length_c   1.000
_cell.angle_alpha   90.00
_cell.angle_beta   90.00
_cell.angle_gamma   90.00
#
_symmetry.space_group_name_H-M   'P 1'
#
loop_
_entity.id
_entity.type
_entity.pdbx_description
1 polymer ?
#
loop_
_entity_poly.entity_id
_entity_poly.type
_entity_poly.pdbx_seq_one_letter_code
_entity_poly.pdbx_strand_id
1 'polypeptide(L)'
;MGAYAVTSLIYAVVFTPNPGTWPTFLTYWSYFLLAIYFLMHFIVVAEQRCRMEDEDGHGESTKLPWYLVMVWTLFEIMSPMAITVTLFYWITVFPSNNDPVGNSDILLHIMNTVVVLFEHSVTALPIRLLHVVYPLIFALVYIIFTVIYWTGDNTRVLYPALDWNEPTIAIAYVFAAAAVVVASHLMLFAIYKLRQSCCNGKNKVQMAY
;
A
#
# COMPACT_ATOMS: atom_id res chain seq x y z
N MET A 1 3.36 10.72 8.88
CA MET A 1 2.88 9.86 7.77
C MET A 1 1.35 9.76 7.72
N GLY A 2 0.65 9.57 8.85
CA GLY A 2 -0.82 9.60 8.88
C GLY A 2 -1.44 10.87 8.32
N ALA A 3 -0.95 12.05 8.73
CA ALA A 3 -1.41 13.33 8.17
C ALA A 3 -1.27 13.40 6.64
N TYR A 4 -0.18 12.89 6.08
CA TYR A 4 0.02 12.83 4.64
C TYR A 4 -1.03 11.95 3.93
N ALA A 5 -1.35 10.77 4.48
CA ALA A 5 -2.37 9.90 3.90
C ALA A 5 -3.75 10.56 3.91
N VAL A 6 -4.12 11.20 5.03
CA VAL A 6 -5.40 11.94 5.16
C VAL A 6 -5.44 13.15 4.23
N THR A 7 -4.39 13.97 4.19
CA THR A 7 -4.31 15.12 3.28
C THR A 7 -4.38 14.69 1.82
N SER A 8 -3.73 13.59 1.44
CA SER A 8 -3.79 13.07 0.07
C SER A 8 -5.19 12.57 -0.29
N LEU A 9 -5.91 11.94 0.66
CA LEU A 9 -7.29 11.52 0.48
C LEU A 9 -8.23 12.72 0.33
N ILE A 10 -8.08 13.74 1.17
CA ILE A 10 -8.86 14.99 1.08
C ILE A 10 -8.56 15.69 -0.24
N TYR A 11 -7.28 15.82 -0.60
CA TYR A 11 -6.86 16.42 -1.86
C TYR A 11 -7.50 15.68 -3.04
N ALA A 12 -7.46 14.35 -3.02
CA ALA A 12 -8.08 13.54 -4.05
C ALA A 12 -9.59 13.78 -4.14
N VAL A 13 -10.32 13.83 -3.03
CA VAL A 13 -11.77 14.14 -3.04
C VAL A 13 -12.05 15.54 -3.58
N VAL A 14 -11.30 16.55 -3.14
CA VAL A 14 -11.57 17.97 -3.42
C VAL A 14 -11.16 18.37 -4.83
N PHE A 15 -10.05 17.83 -5.33
CA PHE A 15 -9.44 18.25 -6.59
C PHE A 15 -9.57 17.21 -7.71
N THR A 16 -10.38 16.15 -7.54
CA THR A 16 -10.71 15.26 -8.66
C THR A 16 -11.46 16.06 -9.73
N PRO A 17 -10.98 16.09 -10.99
CA PRO A 17 -11.61 16.86 -12.07
C PRO A 17 -13.09 16.50 -12.33
N ASN A 18 -13.46 15.25 -12.04
CA ASN A 18 -14.83 14.75 -12.12
C ASN A 18 -15.27 14.10 -10.78
N PRO A 19 -16.06 14.79 -9.95
CA PRO A 19 -16.51 14.25 -8.66
C PRO A 19 -17.26 12.91 -8.79
N GLY A 20 -17.90 12.65 -9.94
CA GLY A 20 -18.61 11.39 -10.22
C GLY A 20 -17.69 10.19 -10.44
N THR A 21 -16.38 10.40 -10.61
CA THR A 21 -15.38 9.33 -10.69
C THR A 21 -14.69 9.08 -9.35
N TRP A 22 -15.07 9.78 -8.28
CA TRP A 22 -14.63 9.39 -6.95
C TRP A 22 -15.56 8.29 -6.40
N PRO A 23 -15.07 7.18 -5.80
CA PRO A 23 -13.68 6.76 -5.60
C PRO A 23 -13.26 5.62 -6.55
N THR A 24 -13.23 5.84 -7.88
CA THR A 24 -13.03 4.72 -8.82
C THR A 24 -11.56 4.36 -9.04
N PHE A 25 -10.62 5.30 -8.95
CA PHE A 25 -9.21 5.05 -9.23
C PHE A 25 -8.50 4.29 -8.10
N LEU A 26 -7.62 3.36 -8.46
CA LEU A 26 -6.82 2.52 -7.56
C LEU A 26 -5.98 3.33 -6.57
N THR A 27 -5.43 4.47 -7.01
CA THR A 27 -4.67 5.39 -6.16
C THR A 27 -5.47 5.77 -4.92
N TYR A 28 -6.77 5.98 -5.05
CA TYR A 28 -7.65 6.38 -3.96
C TYR A 28 -7.93 5.24 -2.96
N TRP A 29 -8.10 4.02 -3.47
CA TRP A 29 -8.24 2.83 -2.62
C TRP A 29 -6.95 2.57 -1.84
N SER A 30 -5.79 2.77 -2.47
CA SER A 30 -4.48 2.69 -1.81
C SER A 30 -4.34 3.71 -0.68
N TYR A 31 -4.69 4.98 -0.92
CA TYR A 31 -4.66 6.01 0.14
C TYR A 31 -5.66 5.76 1.26
N PHE A 32 -6.85 5.24 0.95
CA PHE A 32 -7.85 4.89 1.95
C PHE A 32 -7.32 3.81 2.91
N LEU A 33 -6.74 2.72 2.38
CA LEU A 33 -6.10 1.70 3.21
C LEU A 33 -4.89 2.23 3.98
N LEU A 34 -4.08 3.10 3.37
CA LEU A 34 -2.94 3.74 4.03
C LEU A 34 -3.38 4.61 5.22
N ALA A 35 -4.48 5.36 5.08
CA ALA A 35 -5.04 6.17 6.14
C ALA A 35 -5.56 5.30 7.30
N ILE A 36 -6.28 4.22 7.00
CA ILE A 36 -6.75 3.25 8.01
C ILE A 36 -5.54 2.62 8.73
N TYR A 37 -4.51 2.20 7.98
CA TYR A 37 -3.28 1.65 8.55
C TYR A 37 -2.67 2.60 9.57
N PHE A 38 -2.41 3.86 9.20
CA PHE A 38 -1.76 4.81 10.11
C PHE A 38 -2.62 5.14 11.34
N LEU A 39 -3.95 5.21 11.18
CA LEU A 39 -4.84 5.43 12.31
C LEU A 39 -4.80 4.25 13.28
N MET A 40 -4.94 3.02 12.78
CA MET A 40 -4.89 1.83 13.63
C MET A 40 -3.50 1.66 14.27
N HIS A 41 -2.43 1.85 13.51
CA HIS A 41 -1.07 1.74 14.03
C HIS A 41 -0.81 2.77 15.15
N PHE A 42 -1.30 4.01 14.99
CA PHE A 42 -1.23 5.02 16.03
C PHE A 42 -1.98 4.62 17.29
N ILE A 43 -3.22 4.13 17.17
CA ILE A 43 -4.03 3.68 18.31
C ILE A 43 -3.32 2.55 19.06
N VAL A 44 -2.81 1.56 18.32
CA VAL A 44 -2.08 0.43 18.89
C VAL A 44 -0.84 0.87 19.65
N VAL A 45 -0.03 1.75 19.07
CA VAL A 45 1.19 2.25 19.72
C VAL A 45 0.85 3.08 20.96
N ALA A 46 -0.20 3.90 20.90
CA ALA A 46 -0.66 4.69 22.04
C ALA A 46 -1.16 3.79 23.17
N GLU A 47 -2.02 2.80 22.87
CA GLU A 47 -2.50 1.84 23.88
C GLU A 47 -1.36 1.03 24.50
N GLN A 48 -0.43 0.54 23.69
CA GLN A 48 0.74 -0.19 24.19
C GLN A 48 1.62 0.67 25.08
N ARG A 49 1.79 1.96 24.73
CA ARG A 49 2.56 2.89 25.54
C ARG A 49 1.90 3.17 26.89
N CYS A 50 0.58 3.41 26.91
CA CYS A 50 -0.15 3.61 28.17
C CYS A 50 -0.11 2.35 29.05
N ARG A 51 -0.28 1.14 28.47
CA ARG A 51 -0.21 -0.11 29.23
C ARG A 51 1.17 -0.40 29.82
N MET A 52 2.24 -0.05 29.10
CA MET A 52 3.60 -0.17 29.63
C MET A 52 3.87 0.78 30.80
N GLU A 53 3.13 1.89 30.91
CA GLU A 53 3.23 2.80 32.05
C GLU A 53 2.43 2.29 33.27
N ASP A 54 1.44 1.41 33.06
CA ASP A 54 0.54 0.89 34.10
C ASP A 54 0.90 -0.52 34.62
N GLU A 55 1.61 -1.36 33.86
CA GLU A 55 1.85 -2.77 34.22
C GLU A 55 3.23 -3.06 34.86
N ASP A 56 3.25 -3.15 36.19
CA ASP A 56 4.20 -3.99 36.95
C ASP A 56 3.74 -5.47 36.87
N GLY A 57 4.09 -6.12 35.77
CA GLY A 57 4.18 -7.58 35.63
C GLY A 57 2.87 -8.36 35.73
N HIS A 58 2.15 -8.54 34.61
CA HIS A 58 1.15 -9.60 34.43
C HIS A 58 1.40 -10.40 33.14
N GLY A 59 1.10 -11.71 33.20
CA GLY A 59 1.60 -12.76 32.31
C GLY A 59 1.24 -12.66 30.82
N GLU A 60 2.18 -13.08 29.98
CA GLU A 60 2.09 -13.13 28.52
C GLU A 60 0.89 -13.96 28.02
N SER A 61 -0.05 -13.30 27.34
CA SER A 61 -0.96 -13.97 26.42
C SER A 61 -0.18 -14.45 25.20
N THR A 62 -0.16 -15.76 24.94
CA THR A 62 0.56 -16.37 23.81
C THR A 62 -0.09 -16.13 22.44
N LYS A 63 -1.30 -15.57 22.40
CA LYS A 63 -2.02 -15.26 21.14
C LYS A 63 -1.88 -13.79 20.79
N LEU A 64 -1.46 -13.51 19.56
CA LEU A 64 -1.39 -12.16 19.02
C LEU A 64 -2.81 -11.56 18.94
N PRO A 65 -3.06 -10.39 19.56
CA PRO A 65 -4.35 -9.72 19.47
C PRO A 65 -4.80 -9.45 18.02
N TRP A 66 -6.10 -9.53 17.76
CA TRP A 66 -6.67 -9.39 16.40
C TRP A 66 -6.34 -8.03 15.75
N TYR A 67 -6.26 -6.96 16.53
CA TYR A 67 -5.96 -5.61 16.01
C TYR A 67 -4.51 -5.50 15.52
N LEU A 68 -3.57 -6.23 16.13
CA LEU A 68 -2.18 -6.32 15.64
C LEU A 68 -2.13 -7.10 14.32
N VAL A 69 -2.92 -8.18 14.21
CA VAL A 69 -3.06 -8.93 12.95
C VAL A 69 -3.62 -8.02 11.85
N MET A 70 -4.61 -7.18 12.16
CA MET A 70 -5.15 -6.23 11.19
C MET A 70 -4.14 -5.17 10.77
N VAL A 71 -3.43 -4.52 11.70
CA VAL A 71 -2.38 -3.54 11.37
C VAL A 71 -1.32 -4.17 10.47
N TRP A 72 -0.90 -5.38 10.78
CA TRP A 72 0.09 -6.09 9.97
C TRP A 72 -0.44 -6.48 8.59
N THR A 73 -1.69 -6.96 8.50
CA THR A 73 -2.32 -7.28 7.21
C THR A 73 -2.45 -6.03 6.34
N LEU A 74 -2.89 -4.92 6.92
CA LEU A 74 -2.97 -3.64 6.22
C LEU A 74 -1.60 -3.17 5.72
N PHE A 75 -0.56 -3.30 6.54
CA PHE A 75 0.82 -3.02 6.16
C PHE A 75 1.27 -3.85 4.96
N GLU A 76 1.02 -5.16 4.98
CA GLU A 76 1.38 -6.10 3.90
C GLU A 76 0.61 -5.83 2.60
N ILE A 77 -0.59 -5.24 2.67
CA ILE A 77 -1.36 -4.83 1.48
C ILE A 77 -0.87 -3.48 0.95
N MET A 78 -0.90 -2.44 1.79
CA MET A 78 -0.71 -1.06 1.35
C MET A 78 0.69 -0.82 0.79
N SER A 79 1.68 -1.57 1.28
CA SER A 79 3.08 -1.33 0.96
C SER A 79 3.47 -1.70 -0.47
N PRO A 80 3.29 -2.96 -0.93
CA PRO A 80 3.53 -3.30 -2.33
C PRO A 80 2.57 -2.58 -3.28
N MET A 81 1.36 -2.24 -2.83
CA MET A 81 0.41 -1.48 -3.65
C MET A 81 0.85 -0.03 -3.89
N ALA A 82 1.49 0.65 -2.93
CA ALA A 82 2.01 2.00 -3.13
C ALA A 82 3.09 2.04 -4.23
N ILE A 83 4.00 1.06 -4.23
CA ILE A 83 5.02 0.89 -5.27
C ILE A 83 4.36 0.57 -6.61
N THR A 84 3.40 -0.36 -6.61
CA THR A 84 2.67 -0.77 -7.83
C THR A 84 1.93 0.42 -8.45
N VAL A 85 1.16 1.17 -7.66
CA VAL A 85 0.45 2.38 -8.10
C VAL A 85 1.41 3.40 -8.69
N THR A 86 2.57 3.60 -8.06
CA THR A 86 3.60 4.52 -8.56
C THR A 86 4.14 4.07 -9.91
N LEU A 87 4.55 2.80 -10.02
CA LEU A 87 5.09 2.26 -11.27
C LEU A 87 4.07 2.34 -12.41
N PHE A 88 2.83 1.89 -12.19
CA PHE A 88 1.80 1.96 -13.21
C PHE A 88 1.49 3.39 -13.61
N TYR A 89 1.41 4.32 -12.65
CA TYR A 89 1.19 5.72 -12.98
C TYR A 89 2.26 6.23 -13.96
N TRP A 90 3.54 6.06 -13.63
CA TRP A 90 4.63 6.59 -14.45
C TRP A 90 4.84 5.85 -15.77
N ILE A 91 4.48 4.56 -15.86
CA ILE A 91 4.68 3.74 -17.06
C ILE A 91 3.49 3.82 -18.01
N THR A 92 2.25 3.88 -17.50
CA THR A 92 1.05 3.73 -18.33
C THR A 92 0.16 4.97 -18.34
N VAL A 93 0.04 5.70 -17.22
CA VAL A 93 -0.88 6.84 -17.12
C VAL A 93 -0.20 8.15 -17.52
N PHE A 94 0.92 8.48 -16.90
CA PHE A 94 1.65 9.72 -17.14
C PHE A 94 2.05 9.93 -18.61
N PRO A 95 2.57 8.92 -19.35
CA PRO A 95 2.92 9.11 -20.75
C PRO A 95 1.73 9.40 -21.67
N SER A 96 0.51 9.08 -21.23
CA SER A 96 -0.72 9.44 -21.96
C SER A 96 -1.21 10.86 -21.65
N ASN A 97 -0.64 11.50 -20.62
CA ASN A 97 -0.89 12.90 -20.30
C ASN A 97 0.06 13.77 -21.11
N ASN A 98 -0.48 14.75 -21.83
CA ASN A 98 0.33 15.73 -22.58
C ASN A 98 0.83 16.90 -21.70
N ASP A 99 0.44 16.91 -20.43
CA ASP A 99 0.80 17.96 -19.50
C ASP A 99 2.18 17.74 -18.87
N PRO A 100 2.90 18.81 -18.50
CA PRO A 100 4.12 18.68 -17.70
C PRO A 100 3.84 18.01 -16.36
N VAL A 101 4.89 17.42 -15.75
CA VAL A 101 4.80 16.85 -14.39
C VAL A 101 4.24 17.88 -13.41
N GLY A 102 3.06 17.58 -12.89
CA GLY A 102 2.36 18.39 -11.90
C GLY A 102 2.67 17.99 -10.47
N ASN A 103 2.32 18.87 -9.52
CA ASN A 103 2.48 18.60 -8.09
C ASN A 103 1.67 17.37 -7.64
N SER A 104 0.48 17.15 -8.21
CA SER A 104 -0.37 15.98 -7.94
C SER A 104 0.29 14.67 -8.36
N ASP A 105 1.06 14.67 -9.44
CA ASP A 105 1.73 13.48 -9.98
C ASP A 105 2.79 13.00 -8.99
N ILE A 106 3.58 13.94 -8.49
CA ILE A 106 4.60 13.70 -7.48
C ILE A 106 3.96 13.32 -6.16
N LEU A 107 2.98 14.10 -5.69
CA LEU A 107 2.34 13.91 -4.38
C LEU A 107 1.58 12.59 -4.30
N LEU A 108 0.79 12.24 -5.32
CA LEU A 108 -0.09 11.07 -5.26
C LEU A 108 0.62 9.74 -5.58
N HIS A 109 1.79 9.80 -6.21
CA HIS A 109 2.49 8.61 -6.68
C HIS A 109 3.88 8.50 -6.05
N ILE A 110 4.80 9.41 -6.36
CA ILE A 110 6.19 9.33 -5.84
C ILE A 110 6.20 9.36 -4.31
N MET A 111 5.53 10.35 -3.70
CA MET A 111 5.51 10.48 -2.24
C MET A 111 4.80 9.30 -1.56
N ASN A 112 3.89 8.61 -2.24
CA ASN A 112 3.22 7.42 -1.71
C ASN A 112 4.23 6.30 -1.45
N THR A 113 5.08 6.02 -2.43
CA THR A 113 6.17 5.05 -2.29
C THR A 113 7.20 5.49 -1.25
N VAL A 114 7.59 6.78 -1.24
CA VAL A 114 8.56 7.30 -0.26
C VAL A 114 8.06 7.09 1.17
N VAL A 115 6.79 7.38 1.44
CA VAL A 115 6.20 7.20 2.77
C VAL A 115 6.18 5.73 3.20
N VAL A 116 5.85 4.81 2.30
CA VAL A 116 5.87 3.37 2.61
C VAL A 116 7.29 2.85 2.87
N LEU A 117 8.27 3.27 2.08
CA LEU A 117 9.68 2.89 2.29
C LEU A 117 10.24 3.47 3.58
N PHE A 118 9.82 4.69 3.94
CA PHE A 118 10.16 5.27 5.23
C PHE A 118 9.50 4.52 6.39
N GLU A 119 8.21 4.15 6.26
CA GLU A 119 7.52 3.32 7.24
C GLU A 119 8.25 1.99 7.47
N HIS A 120 8.70 1.33 6.39
CA HIS A 120 9.52 0.12 6.44
C HIS A 120 10.86 0.31 7.19
N SER A 121 11.39 1.53 7.19
CA SER A 121 12.65 1.83 7.86
C SER A 121 12.48 1.99 9.36
N VAL A 122 11.29 2.45 9.80
CA VAL A 122 11.01 2.74 11.22
C VAL A 122 10.23 1.63 11.93
N THR A 123 9.38 0.89 11.22
CA THR A 123 8.51 -0.13 11.82
C THR A 123 9.24 -1.44 12.06
N ALA A 124 8.98 -2.09 13.19
CA ALA A 124 9.50 -3.43 13.49
C ALA A 124 8.69 -4.55 12.84
N LEU A 125 7.59 -4.23 12.13
CA LEU A 125 6.73 -5.23 11.49
C LEU A 125 7.52 -6.12 10.52
N PRO A 126 7.43 -7.45 10.66
CA PRO A 126 8.12 -8.37 9.77
C PRO A 126 7.38 -8.51 8.44
N ILE A 127 8.12 -8.76 7.36
CA ILE A 127 7.53 -9.12 6.07
C ILE A 127 7.68 -10.62 5.87
N ARG A 128 6.58 -11.30 5.57
CA ARG A 128 6.59 -12.73 5.25
C ARG A 128 6.37 -12.97 3.77
N LEU A 129 7.17 -13.87 3.19
CA LEU A 129 7.08 -14.17 1.76
C LEU A 129 5.67 -14.64 1.35
N LEU A 130 5.05 -15.49 2.18
CA LEU A 130 3.70 -16.00 1.95
C LEU A 130 2.60 -14.93 2.11
N HIS A 131 2.88 -13.74 2.65
CA HIS A 131 1.87 -12.69 2.78
C HIS A 131 1.57 -11.96 1.46
N VAL A 132 2.27 -12.29 0.37
CA VAL A 132 1.99 -11.77 -0.98
C VAL A 132 0.55 -12.03 -1.45
N VAL A 133 -0.14 -13.02 -0.88
CA VAL A 133 -1.57 -13.26 -1.13
C VAL A 133 -2.44 -12.07 -0.74
N TYR A 134 -2.11 -11.32 0.32
CA TYR A 134 -2.94 -10.20 0.77
C TYR A 134 -3.04 -9.06 -0.26
N PRO A 135 -1.93 -8.49 -0.79
CA PRO A 135 -2.02 -7.48 -1.83
C PRO A 135 -2.59 -8.05 -3.15
N LEU A 136 -2.37 -9.33 -3.45
CA LEU A 136 -2.99 -9.97 -4.63
C LEU A 136 -4.51 -10.08 -4.52
N ILE A 137 -5.05 -10.44 -3.34
CA ILE A 137 -6.49 -10.44 -3.09
C ILE A 137 -7.04 -9.02 -3.24
N PHE A 138 -6.37 -8.02 -2.67
CA PHE A 138 -6.79 -6.64 -2.80
C PHE A 138 -6.81 -6.18 -4.27
N ALA A 139 -5.76 -6.49 -5.04
CA ALA A 139 -5.71 -6.21 -6.47
C ALA A 139 -6.84 -6.92 -7.23
N LEU A 140 -7.13 -8.18 -6.93
CA LEU A 140 -8.24 -8.93 -7.53
C LEU A 140 -9.60 -8.29 -7.23
N VAL A 141 -9.84 -7.87 -5.98
CA VAL A 141 -11.06 -7.15 -5.59
C VAL A 141 -11.20 -5.87 -6.41
N TYR A 142 -10.11 -5.12 -6.59
CA TYR A 142 -10.12 -3.93 -7.43
C TYR A 142 -10.42 -4.23 -8.90
N ILE A 143 -9.81 -5.28 -9.47
CA ILE A 143 -10.10 -5.71 -10.85
C ILE A 143 -11.57 -6.08 -11.01
N ILE A 144 -12.16 -6.84 -10.09
CA ILE A 144 -13.60 -7.15 -10.09
C ILE A 144 -14.43 -5.87 -10.06
N PHE A 145 -14.06 -4.91 -9.22
CA PHE A 145 -14.71 -3.59 -9.21
C PHE A 145 -14.64 -2.90 -10.57
N THR A 146 -13.49 -2.90 -11.26
CA THR A 146 -13.39 -2.27 -12.59
C THR A 146 -14.28 -2.92 -13.64
N VAL A 147 -14.45 -4.26 -13.60
CA VAL A 147 -15.37 -4.98 -14.49
C VAL A 147 -16.81 -4.58 -14.18
N ILE A 148 -17.21 -4.61 -12.90
CA ILE A 148 -18.57 -4.21 -12.48
C ILE A 148 -18.85 -2.76 -12.90
N TYR A 149 -17.89 -1.85 -12.67
CA TYR A 149 -18.02 -0.45 -13.05
C TYR A 149 -18.27 -0.28 -14.57
N TRP A 150 -17.51 -1.01 -15.40
CA TRP A 150 -17.71 -1.04 -16.85
C TRP A 150 -19.06 -1.64 -17.27
N THR A 151 -19.57 -2.67 -16.58
CA THR A 151 -20.89 -3.24 -16.92
C THR A 151 -22.05 -2.27 -16.71
N GLY A 152 -21.87 -1.24 -15.87
CA GLY A 152 -22.88 -0.19 -15.69
C GLY A 152 -23.02 0.76 -16.89
N ASP A 153 -21.95 0.91 -17.67
CA ASP A 153 -21.87 1.73 -18.87
C ASP A 153 -20.55 1.44 -19.60
N ASN A 154 -20.61 0.74 -20.74
CA ASN A 154 -19.42 0.25 -21.43
C ASN A 154 -18.55 1.36 -22.04
N THR A 155 -19.03 2.61 -22.04
CA THR A 155 -18.24 3.79 -22.43
C THR A 155 -17.32 4.29 -21.31
N ARG A 156 -17.52 3.83 -20.06
CA ARG A 156 -16.76 4.27 -18.90
C ARG A 156 -15.51 3.41 -18.70
N VAL A 157 -14.46 3.75 -19.44
CA VAL A 157 -13.13 3.15 -19.29
C VAL A 157 -12.33 3.93 -18.24
N LEU A 158 -12.03 3.30 -17.10
CA LEU A 158 -11.26 3.94 -16.02
C LEU A 158 -9.78 4.11 -16.37
N TYR A 159 -9.19 3.07 -16.97
CA TYR A 159 -7.82 3.09 -17.45
C TYR A 159 -7.82 2.57 -18.87
N PRO A 160 -7.13 3.23 -19.81
CA PRO A 160 -6.95 2.69 -21.15
C PRO A 160 -6.37 1.26 -21.14
N ALA A 161 -5.48 0.97 -20.18
CA ALA A 161 -4.89 -0.36 -19.97
C ALA A 161 -5.88 -1.43 -19.47
N LEU A 162 -7.03 -1.03 -18.90
CA LEU A 162 -8.09 -1.92 -18.43
C LEU A 162 -9.39 -1.64 -19.19
N ASP A 163 -9.29 -1.39 -20.50
CA ASP A 163 -10.46 -1.29 -21.36
C ASP A 163 -11.09 -2.67 -21.57
N TRP A 164 -12.20 -2.92 -20.89
CA TRP A 164 -12.93 -4.17 -20.96
C TRP A 164 -13.71 -4.36 -22.27
N ASN A 165 -13.76 -3.35 -23.14
CA ASN A 165 -14.20 -3.53 -24.53
C ASN A 165 -13.15 -4.31 -25.35
N GLU A 166 -11.88 -4.29 -24.92
CA GLU A 166 -10.75 -5.03 -25.50
C GLU A 166 -10.19 -6.05 -24.48
N PRO A 167 -10.97 -7.09 -24.11
CA PRO A 167 -10.69 -7.93 -22.94
C PRO A 167 -9.36 -8.68 -23.02
N THR A 168 -8.87 -9.00 -24.22
CA THR A 168 -7.58 -9.67 -24.40
C THR A 168 -6.42 -8.79 -23.90
N ILE A 169 -6.45 -7.50 -24.23
CA ILE A 169 -5.43 -6.54 -23.80
C ILE A 169 -5.57 -6.28 -22.29
N ALA A 170 -6.81 -6.06 -21.81
CA ALA A 170 -7.07 -5.84 -20.39
C ALA A 170 -6.59 -7.02 -19.52
N ILE A 171 -6.85 -8.27 -19.93
CA ILE A 171 -6.39 -9.47 -19.22
C ILE A 171 -4.85 -9.53 -19.18
N ALA A 172 -4.16 -9.19 -20.27
CA ALA A 172 -2.70 -9.14 -20.27
C ALA A 172 -2.16 -8.12 -19.26
N TYR A 173 -2.81 -6.95 -19.14
CA TYR A 173 -2.48 -5.94 -18.13
C TYR A 173 -2.75 -6.43 -16.70
N VAL A 174 -3.82 -7.20 -16.46
CA VAL A 174 -4.09 -7.80 -15.14
C VAL A 174 -2.94 -8.72 -14.72
N PHE A 175 -2.45 -9.58 -15.62
CA PHE A 175 -1.30 -10.44 -15.32
C PHE A 175 -0.01 -9.65 -15.10
N ALA A 176 0.24 -8.60 -15.92
CA ALA A 176 1.37 -7.70 -15.71
C ALA A 176 1.29 -7.00 -14.34
N ALA A 177 0.10 -6.54 -13.94
CA ALA A 177 -0.11 -5.91 -12.64
C ALA A 177 0.13 -6.89 -11.48
N ALA A 178 -0.37 -8.11 -11.58
CA ALA A 178 -0.09 -9.15 -10.58
C ALA A 178 1.42 -9.43 -10.46
N ALA A 179 2.15 -9.49 -11.57
CA ALA A 179 3.60 -9.66 -11.55
C ALA A 179 4.32 -8.49 -10.86
N VAL A 180 3.90 -7.24 -11.10
CA VAL A 180 4.46 -6.05 -10.43
C VAL A 180 4.14 -6.05 -8.93
N VAL A 181 2.93 -6.47 -8.52
CA VAL A 181 2.58 -6.62 -7.09
C VAL A 181 3.51 -7.64 -6.42
N VAL A 182 3.72 -8.80 -7.05
CA VAL A 182 4.64 -9.83 -6.54
C VAL A 182 6.07 -9.29 -6.48
N ALA A 183 6.56 -8.63 -7.52
CA ALA A 183 7.90 -8.05 -7.55
C ALA A 183 8.08 -6.99 -6.46
N SER A 184 7.08 -6.12 -6.24
CA SER A 184 7.07 -5.12 -5.17
C SER A 184 7.14 -5.77 -3.79
N HIS A 185 6.37 -6.84 -3.56
CA HIS A 185 6.40 -7.61 -2.32
C HIS A 185 7.76 -8.27 -2.07
N LEU A 186 8.34 -8.89 -3.11
CA LEU A 186 9.66 -9.50 -3.05
C LEU A 186 10.76 -8.47 -2.75
N MET A 187 10.69 -7.29 -3.36
CA MET A 187 11.62 -6.20 -3.10
C MET A 187 11.55 -5.77 -1.62
N LEU A 188 10.35 -5.53 -1.10
CA LEU A 188 10.17 -5.17 0.31
C LEU A 188 10.66 -6.27 1.25
N PHE A 189 10.37 -7.54 0.94
CA PHE A 189 10.88 -8.68 1.69
C PHE A 189 12.43 -8.73 1.69
N ALA A 190 13.06 -8.46 0.55
CA ALA A 190 14.51 -8.37 0.46
C ALA A 190 15.07 -7.24 1.33
N ILE A 191 14.46 -6.04 1.29
CA ILE A 191 14.82 -4.90 2.16
C ILE A 191 14.71 -5.30 3.64
N TYR A 192 13.62 -5.95 4.02
CA TYR A 192 13.41 -6.45 5.39
C TYR A 192 14.52 -7.42 5.83
N LYS A 193 14.90 -8.38 4.97
CA LYS A 193 15.97 -9.34 5.24
C LYS A 193 17.34 -8.68 5.36
N LEU A 194 17.65 -7.73 4.48
CA LEU A 194 18.90 -6.95 4.55
C LEU A 194 19.00 -6.18 5.88
N ARG A 195 17.92 -5.51 6.28
CA ARG A 195 17.84 -4.81 7.57
C ARG A 195 18.07 -5.75 8.75
N GLN A 196 17.42 -6.92 8.75
CA GLN A 196 17.57 -7.92 9.81
C GLN A 196 19.02 -8.43 9.92
N SER A 197 19.68 -8.69 8.79
CA SER A 197 21.09 -9.10 8.77
C SER A 197 22.02 -8.02 9.32
N CYS A 198 21.80 -6.74 8.98
CA CYS A 198 22.59 -5.63 9.50
C CYS A 198 22.45 -5.48 11.03
N CYS A 199 21.23 -5.60 11.57
CA CYS A 199 21.00 -5.52 13.02
C CYS A 199 21.60 -6.71 13.77
N ASN A 200 21.43 -7.94 13.24
CA ASN A 200 22.00 -9.14 13.84
C ASN A 200 23.55 -9.15 13.79
N GLY A 201 24.15 -8.57 12.74
CA GLY A 201 25.59 -8.37 12.65
C GLY A 201 26.14 -7.47 13.77
N LYS A 202 25.46 -6.36 14.07
CA LYS A 202 25.85 -5.45 15.17
C LYS A 202 25.81 -6.11 16.54
N ASN A 203 24.76 -6.89 16.82
CA ASN A 203 24.61 -7.59 18.10
C ASN A 203 25.69 -8.67 18.30
N LYS A 204 26.12 -9.35 17.23
CA LYS A 204 27.24 -10.32 17.29
C LYS A 204 28.58 -9.66 17.56
N VAL A 205 28.82 -8.46 17.03
CA VAL A 205 30.05 -7.70 17.28
C VAL A 205 30.11 -7.20 18.73
N GLN A 206 28.99 -6.75 19.30
CA GLN A 206 28.93 -6.31 20.70
C GLN A 206 29.14 -7.42 21.73
N MET A 207 28.79 -8.67 21.42
CA MET A 207 29.01 -9.82 22.32
C MET A 207 30.42 -10.44 22.19
N ALA A 208 31.24 -9.93 21.28
CA ALA A 208 32.61 -10.38 21.06
C ALA A 208 33.65 -9.49 21.77
N TYR A 209 33.21 -8.48 22.51
CA TYR A 209 34.00 -7.61 23.39
C TYR A 209 33.50 -7.74 24.83
#